data_AF-A0A2N8KDJ3-F1
#
_entry.id   AF-A0A2N8KDJ3-F1
#
_cell.length_a   1.000
_cell.length_b   1.000
_cell.length_c   1.000
_cell.angle_alpha   90.00
_cell.angle_beta   90.00
_cell.angle_gamma   90.00
#
_symmetry.space_group_name_H-M   'P 1'
#
loop_
_entity.id
_entity.type
_entity.pdbx_description
1 polymer ?
#
loop_
_entity_poly.entity_id
_entity_poly.type
_entity_poly.pdbx_seq_one_letter_code
_entity_poly.pdbx_strand_id
1 'polypeptide(L)'
;MKIHPFVESVSSLQFEDCFNPYSDRCEVHDRRDAPRRRAAALSALLRRASEEPVDAIWIGRDLGYRGGRRTGLALTDDVHMSQHAKRWNVDLAPERPTVGNAVAERTAAVIWGMLEHIDARIFLWNVFPLHPHESGDPFTNRQHNARERRAGEELLQQLIVLLRPSRIVAIGNDAAAAAHRITDSVPVICVRHPSYGGQTQFQGQISELYGHPMKTGSLF
;
A
#
# COMPACT_ATOMS: atom_id res chain seq x y z
N MET A 1 15.99 16.65 -1.67
CA MET A 1 14.78 16.65 -2.52
C MET A 1 13.61 17.13 -1.65
N LYS A 2 12.80 18.09 -2.12
CA LYS A 2 11.60 18.52 -1.40
C LYS A 2 10.62 17.34 -1.27
N ILE A 3 9.88 17.20 -0.17
CA ILE A 3 8.85 16.16 -0.05
C ILE A 3 7.67 16.52 -0.97
N HIS A 4 6.98 15.53 -1.52
CA HIS A 4 5.81 15.78 -2.38
C HIS A 4 4.64 16.30 -1.52
N PRO A 5 3.87 17.32 -1.93
CA PRO A 5 2.80 17.91 -1.10
C PRO A 5 1.75 16.91 -0.60
N PHE A 6 1.40 15.93 -1.43
CA PHE A 6 0.55 14.81 -1.02
C PHE A 6 1.15 14.05 0.17
N VAL A 7 2.45 13.77 0.15
CA VAL A 7 3.15 13.07 1.23
C VAL A 7 3.26 13.93 2.47
N GLU A 8 3.43 15.25 2.34
CA GLU A 8 3.35 16.19 3.47
C GLU A 8 1.97 16.09 4.15
N SER A 9 0.90 16.03 3.35
CA SER A 9 -0.48 15.87 3.86
C SER A 9 -0.64 14.55 4.62
N VAL A 10 -0.18 13.43 4.05
CA VAL A 10 -0.21 12.12 4.72
C VAL A 10 0.65 12.13 6.01
N SER A 11 1.81 12.76 5.98
CA SER A 11 2.74 12.85 7.12
C SER A 11 2.20 13.71 8.26
N SER A 12 1.25 14.60 7.98
CA SER A 12 0.61 15.46 8.99
C SER A 12 -0.51 14.76 9.76
N LEU A 13 -0.96 13.59 9.31
CA LEU A 13 -2.02 12.84 9.97
C LEU A 13 -1.56 12.30 11.33
N GLN A 14 -2.39 12.51 12.35
CA GLN A 14 -2.19 11.99 13.70
C GLN A 14 -3.51 11.45 14.25
N PHE A 15 -3.47 10.24 14.78
CA PHE A 15 -4.60 9.54 15.39
C PHE A 15 -4.12 8.76 16.62
N GLU A 16 -5.02 8.56 17.56
CA GLU A 16 -4.77 7.69 18.72
C GLU A 16 -4.61 6.24 18.26
N ASP A 17 -3.68 5.51 18.90
CA ASP A 17 -3.36 4.11 18.60
C ASP A 17 -3.12 3.84 17.11
N CYS A 18 -2.46 4.78 16.44
CA CYS A 18 -2.06 4.69 15.04
C CYS A 18 -0.60 5.09 14.87
N PHE A 19 0.15 4.29 14.15
CA PHE A 19 1.51 4.62 13.73
C PHE A 19 1.50 5.23 12.32
N ASN A 20 1.97 6.46 12.21
CA ASN A 20 2.19 7.12 10.93
C ASN A 20 3.62 6.86 10.43
N PRO A 21 3.81 6.06 9.37
CA PRO A 21 5.14 5.68 8.93
C PRO A 21 5.95 6.83 8.31
N TYR A 22 5.35 8.00 8.09
CA TYR A 22 6.05 9.14 7.48
C TYR A 22 6.49 10.19 8.52
N SER A 23 5.93 10.15 9.73
CA SER A 23 6.32 11.01 10.86
C SER A 23 6.90 10.25 12.06
N ASP A 24 6.42 9.03 12.31
CA ASP A 24 6.68 8.31 13.55
C ASP A 24 7.84 7.32 13.40
N ARG A 25 8.67 7.25 14.44
CA ARG A 25 9.79 6.32 14.53
C ARG A 25 9.49 5.25 15.58
N CYS A 26 9.49 3.99 15.15
CA CYS A 26 9.43 2.83 16.03
C CYS A 26 10.79 2.59 16.69
N GLU A 27 10.86 2.74 18.01
CA GLU A 27 12.12 2.62 18.76
C GLU A 27 12.76 1.23 18.70
N VAL A 28 11.96 0.19 18.42
CA VAL A 28 12.40 -1.20 18.38
C VAL A 28 12.97 -1.60 17.02
N HIS A 29 12.40 -1.09 15.93
CA HIS A 29 12.65 -1.62 14.60
C HIS A 29 13.21 -0.60 13.62
N ASP A 30 13.13 0.71 13.91
CA ASP A 30 13.51 1.73 12.95
C ASP A 30 14.94 2.21 13.12
N ARG A 31 15.54 2.57 11.99
CA ARG A 31 16.69 3.47 11.98
C ARG A 31 16.25 4.88 12.36
N ARG A 32 17.20 5.71 12.79
CA ARG A 32 16.92 7.09 13.25
C ARG A 32 16.20 7.94 12.20
N ASP A 33 16.51 7.76 10.92
CA ASP A 33 15.93 8.52 9.80
C ASP A 33 14.86 7.76 9.02
N ALA A 34 14.31 6.67 9.59
CA ALA A 34 13.30 5.84 8.93
C ALA A 34 12.08 6.62 8.41
N PRO A 35 11.45 7.55 9.18
CA PRO A 35 10.27 8.27 8.67
C PRO A 35 10.61 9.10 7.43
N ARG A 36 11.77 9.79 7.46
CA ARG A 36 12.29 10.56 6.33
C ARG A 36 12.54 9.70 5.10
N ARG A 37 13.09 8.48 5.27
CA ARG A 37 13.32 7.53 4.16
C ARG A 37 12.01 7.08 3.52
N ARG A 38 11.01 6.73 4.34
CA ARG A 38 9.68 6.32 3.87
C ARG A 38 8.97 7.46 3.13
N ALA A 39 8.98 8.67 3.69
CA ALA A 39 8.43 9.87 3.05
C ALA A 39 9.14 10.21 1.72
N ALA A 40 10.47 10.09 1.66
CA ALA A 40 11.23 10.31 0.44
C ALA A 40 10.93 9.25 -0.63
N ALA A 41 10.82 7.97 -0.23
CA ALA A 41 10.44 6.88 -1.13
C ALA A 41 9.06 7.10 -1.73
N LEU A 42 8.03 7.31 -0.91
CA LEU A 42 6.67 7.58 -1.39
C LEU A 42 6.62 8.82 -2.30
N SER A 43 7.37 9.88 -1.94
CA SER A 43 7.47 11.09 -2.77
C SER A 43 8.08 10.82 -4.15
N ALA A 44 9.11 9.96 -4.22
CA ALA A 44 9.74 9.59 -5.48
C ALA A 44 8.80 8.73 -6.34
N LEU A 45 8.11 7.75 -5.74
CA LEU A 45 7.12 6.92 -6.42
C LEU A 45 5.98 7.75 -6.99
N LEU A 46 5.43 8.70 -6.22
CA LEU A 46 4.35 9.58 -6.68
C LEU A 46 4.78 10.47 -7.86
N ARG A 47 6.01 10.99 -7.84
CA ARG A 47 6.52 11.78 -8.98
C ARG A 47 6.54 10.96 -10.26
N ARG A 48 7.11 9.75 -10.19
CA ARG A 48 7.18 8.82 -11.34
C ARG A 48 5.81 8.35 -11.80
N ALA A 49 4.90 8.11 -10.85
CA ALA A 49 3.52 7.77 -11.15
C ALA A 49 2.75 8.91 -11.82
N SER A 50 3.10 10.17 -11.52
CA SER A 50 2.42 11.36 -12.08
C SER A 50 2.93 11.77 -13.46
N GLU A 51 4.05 11.22 -13.94
CA GLU A 51 4.63 11.55 -15.25
C GLU A 51 3.72 11.10 -16.41
N GLU A 52 2.98 10.01 -16.23
CA GLU A 52 2.06 9.44 -17.22
C GLU A 52 0.86 8.80 -16.51
N PRO A 53 -0.32 8.74 -17.14
CA PRO A 53 -1.50 8.08 -16.56
C PRO A 53 -1.17 6.67 -16.03
N VAL A 54 -1.75 6.32 -14.88
CA VAL A 54 -1.63 4.97 -14.31
C VAL A 54 -2.80 4.10 -14.80
N ASP A 55 -2.55 2.82 -15.04
CA ASP A 55 -3.62 1.87 -15.39
C ASP A 55 -4.59 1.73 -14.22
N ALA A 56 -4.06 1.46 -13.03
CA ALA A 56 -4.88 1.22 -11.86
C ALA A 56 -4.26 1.77 -10.58
N ILE A 57 -5.13 2.14 -9.63
CA ILE A 57 -4.75 2.15 -8.21
C ILE A 57 -5.29 0.87 -7.59
N TRP A 58 -4.41 0.03 -7.04
CA TRP A 58 -4.82 -1.08 -6.19
C TRP A 58 -4.92 -0.59 -4.76
N ILE A 59 -6.09 -0.76 -4.14
CA ILE A 59 -6.34 -0.30 -2.78
C ILE A 59 -6.55 -1.48 -1.82
N GLY A 60 -5.78 -1.49 -0.74
CA GLY A 60 -6.05 -2.30 0.45
C GLY A 60 -6.77 -1.48 1.54
N ARG A 61 -6.92 -2.07 2.73
CA ARG A 61 -7.69 -1.47 3.83
C ARG A 61 -6.87 -0.49 4.67
N ASP A 62 -5.85 -0.99 5.36
CA ASP A 62 -4.94 -0.27 6.25
C ASP A 62 -3.54 -0.90 6.20
N LEU A 63 -2.51 -0.20 6.70
CA LEU A 63 -1.17 -0.77 6.78
C LEU A 63 -1.09 -1.82 7.91
N GLY A 64 -0.49 -2.97 7.61
CA GLY A 64 -0.16 -3.99 8.61
C GLY A 64 1.19 -3.76 9.29
N TYR A 65 1.35 -4.24 10.52
CA TYR A 65 2.57 -4.02 11.31
C TYR A 65 3.84 -4.67 10.73
N ARG A 66 3.68 -5.75 9.95
CA ARG A 66 4.79 -6.46 9.26
C ARG A 66 5.06 -5.96 7.84
N GLY A 67 4.16 -5.15 7.29
CA GLY A 67 4.24 -4.62 5.93
C GLY A 67 4.41 -3.12 5.95
N GLY A 68 3.35 -2.42 5.50
CA GLY A 68 3.33 -0.98 5.30
C GLY A 68 3.76 -0.12 6.51
N ARG A 69 3.56 -0.58 7.75
CA ARG A 69 4.10 0.12 8.94
C ARG A 69 5.62 0.29 8.87
N ARG A 70 6.32 -0.73 8.37
CA ARG A 70 7.79 -0.80 8.29
C ARG A 70 8.32 -0.07 7.07
N THR A 71 7.62 -0.24 5.94
CA THR A 71 8.08 0.19 4.62
C THR A 71 7.56 1.58 4.22
N GLY A 72 6.41 1.98 4.76
CA GLY A 72 5.67 3.17 4.31
C GLY A 72 5.07 3.00 2.93
N LEU A 73 4.93 1.76 2.45
CA LEU A 73 4.40 1.43 1.13
C LEU A 73 3.23 0.47 1.30
N ALA A 74 2.10 0.80 0.69
CA ALA A 74 0.91 -0.05 0.75
C ALA A 74 1.18 -1.44 0.15
N LEU A 75 0.58 -2.47 0.76
CA LEU A 75 0.65 -3.86 0.29
C LEU A 75 2.09 -4.38 0.09
N THR A 76 3.07 -3.80 0.81
CA THR A 76 4.50 -4.05 0.59
C THR A 76 5.22 -4.28 1.92
N ASP A 77 5.96 -5.37 2.01
CA ASP A 77 6.81 -5.73 3.15
C ASP A 77 8.29 -5.46 2.89
N ASP A 78 9.16 -5.77 3.86
CA ASP A 78 10.61 -5.51 3.73
C ASP A 78 11.24 -6.27 2.55
N VAL A 79 10.67 -7.41 2.17
CA VAL A 79 11.20 -8.30 1.12
C VAL A 79 10.92 -7.72 -0.26
N HIS A 80 9.79 -7.04 -0.43
CA HIS A 80 9.32 -6.55 -1.73
C HIS A 80 9.53 -5.04 -1.97
N MET A 81 10.15 -4.31 -1.02
CA MET A 81 10.39 -2.87 -1.16
C MET A 81 11.16 -2.50 -2.43
N SER A 82 12.20 -3.26 -2.76
CA SER A 82 13.04 -3.00 -3.93
C SER A 82 12.29 -3.25 -5.23
N GLN A 83 11.48 -4.31 -5.28
CA GLN A 83 10.59 -4.62 -6.41
C GLN A 83 9.59 -3.48 -6.62
N HIS A 84 9.01 -2.95 -5.54
CA HIS A 84 8.10 -1.81 -5.62
C HIS A 84 8.76 -0.58 -6.23
N ALA A 85 9.94 -0.21 -5.73
CA ALA A 85 10.64 0.95 -6.26
C ALA A 85 11.07 0.76 -7.73
N LYS A 86 11.50 -0.46 -8.10
CA LYS A 86 11.86 -0.82 -9.47
C LYS A 86 10.71 -0.64 -10.45
N ARG A 87 9.46 -0.95 -10.08
CA ARG A 87 8.27 -0.73 -10.94
C ARG A 87 8.09 0.75 -11.34
N TRP A 88 8.65 1.66 -10.54
CA TRP A 88 8.59 3.11 -10.79
C TRP A 88 9.93 3.69 -11.23
N ASN A 89 10.95 2.87 -11.53
CA ASN A 89 12.31 3.33 -11.85
C ASN A 89 12.84 4.31 -10.77
N VAL A 90 12.65 3.94 -9.50
CA VAL A 90 13.14 4.67 -8.33
C VAL A 90 14.23 3.87 -7.64
N ASP A 91 15.37 4.50 -7.43
CA ASP A 91 16.42 3.97 -6.56
C ASP A 91 16.13 4.36 -5.11
N LEU A 92 15.91 3.37 -4.25
CA LEU A 92 15.79 3.60 -2.81
C LEU A 92 17.17 3.81 -2.19
N ALA A 93 17.17 4.32 -0.95
CA ALA A 93 18.36 4.29 -0.13
C ALA A 93 18.88 2.84 0.00
N PRO A 94 20.21 2.61 0.02
CA PRO A 94 20.78 1.25 0.04
C PRO A 94 20.31 0.41 1.23
N GLU A 95 20.00 1.07 2.35
CA GLU A 95 19.50 0.42 3.55
C GLU A 95 18.00 0.66 3.74
N ARG A 96 17.30 -0.41 4.13
CA ARG A 96 15.90 -0.36 4.56
C ARG A 96 15.68 0.64 5.71
N PRO A 97 14.48 1.23 5.83
CA PRO A 97 14.13 2.08 6.98
C PRO A 97 14.29 1.36 8.33
N THR A 98 14.13 0.03 8.34
CA THR A 98 14.24 -0.78 9.55
C THR A 98 15.63 -1.39 9.76
N VAL A 99 15.94 -1.73 11.02
CA VAL A 99 17.10 -2.53 11.42
C VAL A 99 16.78 -4.03 11.46
N GLY A 100 17.81 -4.87 11.53
CA GLY A 100 17.68 -6.33 11.61
C GLY A 100 17.29 -6.99 10.29
N ASN A 101 16.78 -8.22 10.35
CA ASN A 101 16.41 -9.01 9.17
C ASN A 101 15.18 -8.47 8.44
N ALA A 102 15.01 -8.87 7.19
CA ALA A 102 13.79 -8.58 6.43
C ALA A 102 12.61 -9.35 7.00
N VAL A 103 11.48 -8.66 7.20
CA VAL A 103 10.23 -9.26 7.64
C VAL A 103 9.30 -9.42 6.44
N ALA A 104 8.86 -10.65 6.19
CA ALA A 104 7.82 -10.96 5.21
C ALA A 104 6.41 -10.82 5.81
N GLU A 105 5.46 -10.40 4.98
CA GLU A 105 4.02 -10.38 5.24
C GLU A 105 3.30 -11.26 4.22
N ARG A 106 2.43 -12.18 4.69
CA ARG A 106 1.74 -13.15 3.82
C ARG A 106 0.93 -12.47 2.71
N THR A 107 0.19 -11.41 3.04
CA THR A 107 -0.59 -10.66 2.06
C THR A 107 0.31 -10.05 1.01
N ALA A 108 1.39 -9.36 1.41
CA ALA A 108 2.36 -8.79 0.48
C ALA A 108 2.95 -9.87 -0.45
N ALA A 109 3.36 -11.02 0.07
CA ALA A 109 3.89 -12.11 -0.75
C ALA A 109 2.93 -12.56 -1.86
N VAL A 110 1.62 -12.66 -1.56
CA VAL A 110 0.61 -13.02 -2.58
C VAL A 110 0.41 -11.88 -3.59
N ILE A 111 0.34 -10.63 -3.13
CA ILE A 111 0.19 -9.45 -3.99
C ILE A 111 1.37 -9.36 -4.96
N TRP A 112 2.59 -9.44 -4.45
CA TRP A 112 3.81 -9.33 -5.25
C TRP A 112 4.02 -10.51 -6.18
N GLY A 113 3.66 -11.73 -5.76
CA GLY A 113 3.66 -12.90 -6.65
C GLY A 113 2.74 -12.75 -7.86
N MET A 114 1.71 -11.88 -7.81
CA MET A 114 0.92 -11.51 -8.98
C MET A 114 1.51 -10.31 -9.72
N LEU A 115 1.90 -9.25 -9.01
CA LEU A 115 2.42 -8.01 -9.62
C LEU A 115 3.70 -8.23 -10.42
N GLU A 116 4.56 -9.18 -10.03
CA GLU A 116 5.78 -9.54 -10.78
C GLU A 116 5.51 -10.01 -12.22
N HIS A 117 4.28 -10.44 -12.50
CA HIS A 117 3.84 -10.87 -13.82
C HIS A 117 2.98 -9.84 -14.54
N ILE A 118 2.78 -8.64 -14.00
CA ILE A 118 1.91 -7.62 -14.59
C ILE A 118 2.74 -6.40 -14.95
N ASP A 119 2.80 -6.05 -16.24
CA ASP A 119 3.55 -4.88 -16.73
C ASP A 119 2.77 -3.55 -16.60
N ALA A 120 1.46 -3.61 -16.31
CA ALA A 120 0.63 -2.42 -16.18
C ALA A 120 1.13 -1.46 -15.07
N ARG A 121 1.00 -0.16 -15.32
CA ARG A 121 1.32 0.91 -14.35
C ARG A 121 0.31 0.90 -13.20
N ILE A 122 0.58 0.10 -12.17
CA ILE A 122 -0.27 -0.10 -11.00
C ILE A 122 0.33 0.62 -9.80
N PHE A 123 -0.39 1.60 -9.25
CA PHE A 123 -0.02 2.27 -8.01
C PHE A 123 -0.69 1.60 -6.81
N LEU A 124 0.07 1.28 -5.77
CA LEU A 124 -0.46 0.63 -4.57
C LEU A 124 -0.80 1.67 -3.52
N TRP A 125 -1.99 1.57 -2.94
CA TRP A 125 -2.44 2.44 -1.85
C TRP A 125 -3.30 1.66 -0.84
N ASN A 126 -3.60 2.28 0.29
CA ASN A 126 -4.56 1.76 1.26
C ASN A 126 -5.59 2.84 1.56
N VAL A 127 -6.86 2.45 1.79
CA VAL A 127 -7.91 3.38 2.19
C VAL A 127 -7.45 4.21 3.37
N PHE A 128 -6.98 3.59 4.45
CA PHE A 128 -6.30 4.26 5.54
C PHE A 128 -4.78 4.09 5.40
N PRO A 129 -4.01 5.17 5.15
CA PRO A 129 -2.60 5.06 4.80
C PRO A 129 -1.65 4.95 6.00
N LEU A 130 -2.20 4.74 7.21
CA LEU A 130 -1.44 4.54 8.44
C LEU A 130 -1.66 3.13 8.99
N HIS A 131 -0.97 2.79 10.09
CA HIS A 131 -1.11 1.52 10.77
C HIS A 131 -1.87 1.67 12.10
N PRO A 132 -3.18 1.34 12.15
CA PRO A 132 -3.93 1.28 13.39
C PRO A 132 -3.61 -0.01 14.16
N HIS A 133 -3.42 0.13 15.48
CA HIS A 133 -3.11 -0.98 16.38
C HIS A 133 -4.03 -0.98 17.61
N GLU A 134 -3.94 -2.02 18.43
CA GLU A 134 -4.62 -2.08 19.73
C GLU A 134 -3.90 -1.19 20.75
N SER A 135 -4.66 -0.64 21.69
CA SER A 135 -4.10 0.25 22.71
C SER A 135 -3.06 -0.48 23.57
N GLY A 136 -1.88 0.12 23.71
CA GLY A 136 -0.76 -0.48 24.44
C GLY A 136 0.00 -1.59 23.70
N ASP A 137 -0.48 -2.06 22.54
CA ASP A 137 0.19 -3.10 21.74
C ASP A 137 0.45 -2.64 20.29
N PRO A 138 1.55 -1.91 20.04
CA PRO A 138 1.87 -1.30 18.74
C PRO A 138 2.27 -2.29 17.64
N PHE A 139 2.25 -3.60 17.93
CA PHE A 139 2.59 -4.68 16.99
C PHE A 139 1.41 -5.64 16.73
N THR A 140 0.19 -5.17 16.98
CA THR A 140 -1.07 -5.80 16.58
C THR A 140 -1.67 -5.08 15.38
N ASN A 141 -2.65 -5.71 14.72
CA ASN A 141 -3.44 -5.05 13.69
C ASN A 141 -4.85 -4.83 14.21
N ARG A 142 -5.29 -3.56 14.26
CA ARG A 142 -6.69 -3.19 14.41
C ARG A 142 -7.24 -2.78 13.04
N GLN A 143 -8.55 -2.86 12.84
CA GLN A 143 -9.18 -2.22 11.69
C GLN A 143 -9.32 -0.71 11.93
N HIS A 144 -9.11 0.10 10.90
CA HIS A 144 -9.37 1.53 11.02
C HIS A 144 -10.83 1.83 11.44
N ASN A 145 -11.05 2.87 12.24
CA ASN A 145 -12.39 3.32 12.61
C ASN A 145 -12.97 4.29 11.56
N ALA A 146 -14.21 4.75 11.77
CA ALA A 146 -14.87 5.64 10.81
C ALA A 146 -14.21 7.01 10.64
N ARG A 147 -13.53 7.55 11.67
CA ARG A 147 -12.81 8.83 11.59
C ARG A 147 -11.53 8.67 10.79
N GLU A 148 -10.75 7.63 11.11
CA GLU A 148 -9.53 7.25 10.39
C GLU A 148 -9.83 6.98 8.90
N ARG A 149 -10.90 6.23 8.63
CA ARG A 149 -11.37 5.96 7.27
C ARG A 149 -11.66 7.22 6.46
N ARG A 150 -12.39 8.18 7.03
CA ARG A 150 -12.78 9.42 6.34
C ARG A 150 -11.55 10.24 5.93
N ALA A 151 -10.57 10.37 6.82
CA ALA A 151 -9.31 11.03 6.48
C ALA A 151 -8.54 10.29 5.37
N GLY A 152 -8.58 8.96 5.40
CA GLY A 152 -8.04 8.13 4.34
C GLY A 152 -8.76 8.28 2.99
N GLU A 153 -10.09 8.34 3.01
CA GLU A 153 -10.96 8.57 1.85
C GLU A 153 -10.67 9.93 1.20
N GLU A 154 -10.48 11.00 1.99
CA GLU A 154 -10.07 12.32 1.50
C GLU A 154 -8.73 12.28 0.76
N LEU A 155 -7.73 11.57 1.30
CA LEU A 155 -6.44 11.38 0.64
C LEU A 155 -6.56 10.53 -0.63
N LEU A 156 -7.37 9.47 -0.61
CA LEU A 156 -7.58 8.64 -1.79
C LEU A 156 -8.26 9.44 -2.92
N GLN A 157 -9.20 10.34 -2.62
CA GLN A 157 -9.77 11.27 -3.61
C GLN A 157 -8.70 12.17 -4.23
N GLN A 158 -7.82 12.76 -3.42
CA GLN A 158 -6.70 13.57 -3.93
C GLN A 158 -5.76 12.74 -4.81
N LEU A 159 -5.50 11.48 -4.42
CA LEU A 159 -4.64 10.58 -5.19
C LEU A 159 -5.26 10.20 -6.54
N ILE A 160 -6.58 9.98 -6.59
CA ILE A 160 -7.33 9.74 -7.83
C ILE A 160 -7.21 10.94 -8.77
N VAL A 161 -7.39 12.16 -8.26
CA VAL A 161 -7.24 13.39 -9.05
C VAL A 161 -5.81 13.55 -9.57
N LEU A 162 -4.82 13.26 -8.71
CA LEU A 162 -3.39 13.38 -9.05
C LEU A 162 -2.96 12.38 -10.13
N LEU A 163 -3.27 11.10 -9.95
CA LEU A 163 -2.76 10.02 -10.81
C LEU A 163 -3.67 9.69 -12.00
N ARG A 164 -4.93 10.13 -11.96
CA ARG A 164 -5.96 9.90 -13.00
C ARG A 164 -5.99 8.43 -13.47
N PRO A 165 -6.20 7.46 -12.56
CA PRO A 165 -6.20 6.06 -12.93
C PRO A 165 -7.35 5.71 -13.86
N SER A 166 -7.13 4.76 -14.77
CA SER A 166 -8.22 4.21 -15.61
C SER A 166 -9.21 3.38 -14.80
N ARG A 167 -8.79 2.81 -13.66
CA ARG A 167 -9.60 1.97 -12.78
C ARG A 167 -9.05 1.90 -11.35
N ILE A 168 -9.90 1.53 -10.41
CA ILE A 168 -9.51 1.17 -9.04
C ILE A 168 -9.71 -0.34 -8.90
N VAL A 169 -8.71 -1.04 -8.38
CA VAL A 169 -8.84 -2.46 -7.98
C VAL A 169 -8.89 -2.51 -6.47
N ALA A 170 -10.08 -2.78 -5.93
CA ALA A 170 -10.32 -2.79 -4.51
C ALA A 170 -10.17 -4.21 -3.94
N ILE A 171 -9.19 -4.40 -3.06
CA ILE A 171 -8.81 -5.70 -2.51
C ILE A 171 -9.50 -5.91 -1.17
N GLY A 172 -10.64 -6.62 -1.21
CA GLY A 172 -11.49 -6.89 -0.05
C GLY A 172 -12.65 -5.90 0.11
N ASN A 173 -13.63 -6.32 0.92
CA ASN A 173 -14.92 -5.63 1.05
C ASN A 173 -14.80 -4.22 1.63
N ASP A 174 -13.92 -4.01 2.62
CA ASP A 174 -13.72 -2.68 3.22
C ASP A 174 -13.16 -1.68 2.20
N ALA A 175 -12.19 -2.12 1.40
CA ALA A 175 -11.60 -1.32 0.34
C ALA A 175 -12.61 -1.01 -0.77
N ALA A 176 -13.42 -2.00 -1.16
CA ALA A 176 -14.48 -1.82 -2.14
C ALA A 176 -15.53 -0.81 -1.67
N ALA A 177 -15.99 -0.95 -0.42
CA ALA A 177 -16.95 -0.04 0.16
C ALA A 177 -16.42 1.40 0.24
N ALA A 178 -15.12 1.58 0.51
CA ALA A 178 -14.50 2.90 0.49
C ALA A 178 -14.40 3.51 -0.90
N ALA A 179 -13.96 2.73 -1.91
CA ALA A 179 -13.92 3.19 -3.30
C ALA A 179 -15.29 3.68 -3.79
N HIS A 180 -16.34 2.89 -3.55
CA HIS A 180 -17.71 3.26 -3.93
C HIS A 180 -18.27 4.48 -3.19
N ARG A 181 -17.72 4.86 -2.03
CA ARG A 181 -18.13 6.08 -1.35
C ARG A 181 -17.51 7.34 -1.95
N ILE A 182 -16.38 7.22 -2.63
CA ILE A 182 -15.57 8.38 -3.00
C ILE A 182 -15.55 8.69 -4.49
N THR A 183 -15.95 7.76 -5.35
CA THR A 183 -15.96 7.98 -6.80
C THR A 183 -17.02 7.14 -7.49
N ASP A 184 -17.79 7.80 -8.36
CA ASP A 184 -18.66 7.19 -9.37
C ASP A 184 -18.07 7.31 -10.79
N SER A 185 -16.99 8.08 -10.94
CA SER A 185 -16.41 8.42 -12.25
C SER A 185 -15.26 7.51 -12.67
N VAL A 186 -14.67 6.77 -11.73
CA VAL A 186 -13.59 5.82 -11.99
C VAL A 186 -14.12 4.41 -11.77
N PRO A 187 -14.03 3.50 -12.76
CA PRO A 187 -14.47 2.12 -12.60
C PRO A 187 -13.81 1.45 -11.39
N VAL A 188 -14.61 0.81 -10.54
CA VAL A 188 -14.15 0.06 -9.37
C VAL A 188 -14.32 -1.43 -9.63
N ILE A 189 -13.22 -2.18 -9.54
CA ILE A 189 -13.17 -3.63 -9.69
C ILE A 189 -12.87 -4.23 -8.33
N CYS A 190 -13.81 -5.02 -7.81
CA CYS A 190 -13.70 -5.63 -6.50
C CYS A 190 -13.09 -7.02 -6.61
N VAL A 191 -12.00 -7.27 -5.88
CA VAL A 191 -11.36 -8.59 -5.81
C VAL A 191 -11.31 -9.09 -4.37
N ARG A 192 -11.28 -10.41 -4.21
CA ARG A 192 -11.21 -11.06 -2.90
C ARG A 192 -9.87 -10.72 -2.23
N HIS A 193 -9.90 -10.38 -0.94
CA HIS A 193 -8.66 -10.22 -0.18
C HIS A 193 -7.96 -11.58 0.01
N PRO A 194 -6.63 -11.71 -0.17
CA PRO A 194 -5.94 -13.00 -0.16
C PRO A 194 -5.90 -13.69 1.21
N SER A 195 -6.09 -12.96 2.30
CA SER A 195 -6.19 -13.55 3.65
C SER A 195 -7.47 -14.36 3.88
N TYR A 196 -7.51 -15.12 4.97
CA TYR A 196 -8.68 -15.92 5.40
C TYR A 196 -9.22 -16.82 4.27
N GLY A 197 -8.33 -17.58 3.64
CA GLY A 197 -8.65 -18.52 2.56
C GLY A 197 -8.95 -17.87 1.20
N GLY A 198 -8.81 -16.54 1.05
CA GLY A 198 -9.14 -15.84 -0.18
C GLY A 198 -8.08 -15.86 -1.28
N GLN A 199 -6.90 -16.45 -1.03
CA GLN A 199 -5.76 -16.40 -1.94
C GLN A 199 -6.08 -16.94 -3.34
N THR A 200 -6.64 -18.15 -3.46
CA THR A 200 -6.93 -18.75 -4.78
C THR A 200 -7.90 -17.90 -5.59
N GLN A 201 -8.95 -17.36 -4.95
CA GLN A 201 -9.92 -16.50 -5.61
C GLN A 201 -9.28 -15.17 -6.04
N PHE A 202 -8.47 -14.55 -5.17
CA PHE A 202 -7.72 -13.34 -5.50
C PHE A 202 -6.86 -13.54 -6.75
N GLN A 203 -6.05 -14.61 -6.77
CA GLN A 203 -5.14 -14.89 -7.88
C GLN A 203 -5.92 -15.15 -9.18
N GLY A 204 -7.01 -15.92 -9.13
CA GLY A 204 -7.88 -16.14 -10.28
C GLY A 204 -8.47 -14.85 -10.86
N GLN A 205 -9.01 -13.98 -10.01
CA GLN A 205 -9.59 -12.69 -10.43
C GLN A 205 -8.54 -11.75 -11.02
N ILE A 206 -7.34 -11.69 -10.44
CA ILE A 206 -6.25 -10.86 -10.97
C ILE A 206 -5.72 -11.42 -12.30
N SER A 207 -5.59 -12.75 -12.42
CA SER A 207 -5.20 -13.40 -13.67
C SER A 207 -6.18 -13.13 -14.80
N GLU A 208 -7.48 -13.21 -14.52
CA GLU A 208 -8.54 -12.86 -15.47
C GLU A 208 -8.47 -11.38 -15.87
N LEU A 209 -8.27 -10.49 -14.89
CA LEU A 209 -8.23 -9.05 -15.11
C LEU A 209 -7.06 -8.58 -15.99
N TYR A 210 -5.90 -9.22 -15.85
CA TYR A 210 -4.65 -8.83 -16.54
C TYR A 210 -4.19 -9.79 -17.63
N GLY A 211 -4.97 -10.83 -17.94
CA GLY A 211 -4.69 -11.75 -19.05
C GLY A 211 -3.47 -12.66 -18.85
N HIS A 212 -3.05 -12.89 -17.60
CA HIS A 212 -1.92 -13.78 -17.27
C HIS A 212 -2.41 -15.12 -16.72
N PRO A 213 -2.33 -16.22 -17.49
CA PRO A 213 -2.69 -17.53 -16.98
C PRO A 213 -1.75 -17.92 -15.84
N MET A 214 -2.33 -18.31 -14.70
CA MET A 214 -1.56 -18.83 -13.57
C MET A 214 -0.75 -20.05 -14.03
N LYS A 215 0.58 -20.02 -13.88
CA LYS A 215 1.33 -21.26 -13.75
C LYS A 215 1.06 -21.76 -12.34
N THR A 216 0.34 -22.86 -12.22
CA THR A 216 0.04 -23.54 -10.96
C THR A 216 1.35 -24.11 -10.38
N GLY A 217 2.14 -23.25 -9.75
CA GLY A 217 3.24 -23.66 -8.89
C GLY A 217 2.64 -24.13 -7.57
N SER A 218 2.40 -25.43 -7.45
CA SER A 218 2.09 -26.07 -6.18
C SER A 218 3.24 -25.80 -5.21
N LEU A 219 3.04 -24.90 -4.24
CA LEU A 219 3.89 -24.82 -3.06
C LEU A 219 3.39 -25.86 -2.05
N PHE A 220 3.84 -27.09 -2.27
CA PHE A 220 4.11 -28.06 -1.21
C PHE A 220 5.59 -28.39 -1.28
#